data_AF-A0A4Y2WU79-F1
#
_entry.id   AF-A0A4Y2WU79-F1
#
_cell.length_a   1.000
_cell.length_b   1.000
_cell.length_c   1.000
_cell.angle_alpha   90.00
_cell.angle_beta   90.00
_cell.angle_gamma   90.00
#
_symmetry.space_group_name_H-M   'P 1'
#
loop_
_entity.id
_entity.type
_entity.pdbx_description
1 polymer ?
#
loop_
_entity_poly.entity_id
_entity_poly.type
_entity_poly.pdbx_seq_one_letter_code
_entity_poly.pdbx_strand_id
1 'polypeptide(L)'
;MVGLKNLREETELWQVVSGESEDVDDNDSGNWITETLSKIFKDYKPENIFNADETVLFLQCLPQNTLTFKKQKCFREKQSKARLIVMLGANMAGHQKLKPLVVG
;
A
#
# COMPACT_ATOMS: atom_id res chain seq x y z
N MET A 1 -26.03 32.62 -16.43
CA MET A 1 -25.60 31.20 -16.36
C MET A 1 -24.26 31.15 -15.66
N VAL A 2 -24.32 30.85 -14.37
CA VAL A 2 -23.15 30.62 -13.49
C VAL A 2 -22.72 29.16 -13.68
N GLY A 3 -21.43 28.90 -13.73
CA GLY A 3 -20.92 27.53 -13.80
C GLY A 3 -19.41 27.51 -13.95
N LEU A 4 -18.73 27.93 -12.88
CA LEU A 4 -17.28 27.97 -12.76
C LEU A 4 -16.64 26.62 -13.09
N LYS A 5 -15.55 26.72 -13.86
CA LYS A 5 -14.44 25.77 -13.94
C LYS A 5 -13.99 25.38 -12.52
N ASN A 6 -13.46 24.17 -12.39
CA ASN A 6 -12.75 23.58 -11.23
C ASN A 6 -13.55 22.51 -10.48
N LEU A 7 -13.45 21.27 -10.97
CA LEU A 7 -13.40 20.12 -10.07
C LEU A 7 -11.93 19.72 -9.98
N ARG A 8 -11.36 20.03 -8.81
CA ARG A 8 -10.02 19.63 -8.36
C ARG A 8 -9.87 18.12 -8.56
N GLU A 9 -8.89 17.73 -9.36
CA GLU A 9 -8.26 16.42 -9.21
C GLU A 9 -7.56 16.42 -7.84
N GLU A 10 -8.24 15.94 -6.80
CA GLU A 10 -7.55 15.51 -5.58
C GLU A 10 -6.86 14.19 -5.91
N THR A 11 -5.63 14.30 -6.43
CA THR A 11 -4.73 13.16 -6.55
C THR A 11 -4.31 12.76 -5.14
N GLU A 12 -4.95 11.72 -4.60
CA GLU A 12 -4.50 11.08 -3.38
C GLU A 12 -3.08 10.54 -3.61
N LEU A 13 -2.09 11.19 -3.00
CA LEU A 13 -0.69 10.79 -3.03
C LEU A 13 -0.55 9.49 -2.21
N TRP A 14 -0.47 8.35 -2.89
CA TRP A 14 -0.09 7.07 -2.28
C TRP A 14 1.40 7.13 -1.91
N GLN A 15 1.70 7.32 -0.63
CA GLN A 15 3.04 7.18 -0.10
C GLN A 15 3.28 5.70 0.23
N VAL A 16 4.05 5.00 -0.61
CA VAL A 16 4.57 3.67 -0.30
C VAL A 16 5.76 3.87 0.63
N VAL A 17 5.55 3.68 1.93
CA VAL A 17 6.62 3.65 2.93
C VAL A 17 7.09 2.21 3.05
N SER A 18 8.18 1.86 2.37
CA SER A 18 8.89 0.59 2.57
C SER A 18 9.84 0.73 3.75
N GLY A 19 9.74 -0.18 4.73
CA GLY A 19 10.44 -0.10 6.02
C GLY A 19 11.71 -0.97 6.13
N GLU A 20 12.09 -1.69 5.08
CA GLU A 20 13.20 -2.62 5.12
C GLU A 20 14.33 -2.15 4.21
N SER A 21 15.43 -1.68 4.81
CA SER A 21 16.74 -1.67 4.17
C SER A 21 17.64 -2.63 4.94
N GLU A 22 17.64 -3.88 4.53
CA GLU A 22 18.66 -4.84 4.95
C GLU A 22 19.86 -4.66 4.01
N ASP A 23 21.05 -4.44 4.59
CA ASP A 23 22.30 -4.22 3.86
C ASP A 23 22.81 -5.57 3.35
N VAL A 24 22.26 -6.01 2.21
CA VAL A 24 22.65 -7.25 1.52
C VAL A 24 23.65 -6.89 0.43
N ASP A 25 24.77 -7.61 0.34
CA ASP A 25 25.75 -7.43 -0.73
C ASP A 25 25.06 -7.62 -2.10
N ASP A 26 25.15 -6.60 -2.96
CA ASP A 26 24.52 -6.55 -4.28
C ASP A 26 24.93 -7.76 -5.15
N ASN A 27 26.13 -8.30 -4.95
CA ASN A 27 26.62 -9.45 -5.70
C ASN A 27 25.91 -10.76 -5.29
N ASP A 28 25.71 -10.98 -3.99
CA ASP A 28 25.06 -12.19 -3.47
C ASP A 28 23.55 -12.21 -3.79
N SER A 29 22.90 -11.04 -3.72
CA SER A 29 21.49 -10.90 -4.10
C SER A 29 21.25 -11.14 -5.60
N GLY A 30 22.15 -10.64 -6.46
CA GLY A 30 22.11 -10.89 -7.90
C GLY A 30 22.24 -12.38 -8.25
N ASN A 31 23.16 -13.09 -7.61
CA ASN A 31 23.35 -14.52 -7.83
C ASN A 31 22.14 -15.35 -7.34
N TRP A 32 21.53 -14.95 -6.22
CA TRP A 32 20.31 -15.58 -5.71
C TRP A 32 19.14 -15.49 -6.70
N ILE A 33 18.89 -14.30 -7.27
CA ILE A 33 17.79 -14.08 -8.23
C ILE A 33 18.04 -14.86 -9.53
N THR A 34 19.25 -14.76 -10.07
CA THR A 34 19.57 -15.33 -11.39
C THR A 34 19.71 -16.84 -11.36
N GLU A 35 20.34 -17.41 -10.34
CA GLU A 35 20.57 -18.86 -10.29
C GLU A 35 19.52 -19.60 -9.49
N THR A 36 19.27 -19.20 -8.25
CA THR A 36 18.43 -19.97 -7.33
C THR A 36 16.95 -19.77 -7.64
N LEU A 37 16.49 -18.52 -7.68
CA LEU A 37 15.08 -18.22 -7.93
C LEU A 37 14.63 -18.69 -9.31
N SER A 38 15.48 -18.52 -10.33
CA SER A 38 15.19 -19.01 -11.69
C SER A 38 15.15 -20.53 -11.79
N LYS A 39 15.89 -21.28 -10.95
CA LYS A 39 15.76 -22.75 -10.87
C LYS A 39 14.42 -23.13 -10.26
N ILE A 40 14.03 -22.48 -9.16
CA ILE A 40 12.75 -22.74 -8.48
C ILE A 40 11.57 -22.45 -9.42
N PHE A 41 11.58 -21.32 -10.13
CA PHE A 41 10.48 -20.95 -11.02
C PHE A 41 10.30 -21.89 -12.22
N LYS A 42 11.32 -22.64 -12.64
CA LYS A 42 11.18 -23.63 -13.73
C LYS A 42 10.28 -24.80 -13.35
N ASP A 43 10.16 -25.12 -12.07
CA ASP A 43 9.40 -26.26 -11.58
C ASP A 43 7.90 -25.95 -11.44
N TYR A 44 7.51 -24.67 -11.54
CA TYR A 44 6.13 -24.23 -11.36
C TYR A 44 5.62 -23.46 -12.58
N LYS A 45 4.35 -23.67 -12.91
CA LYS A 45 3.68 -22.83 -13.90
C LYS A 45 3.44 -21.42 -13.33
N PRO A 46 3.40 -20.36 -14.16
CA PRO A 46 3.14 -19.01 -13.70
C PRO A 46 1.82 -18.83 -12.94
N GLU A 47 0.83 -19.68 -13.19
CA GLU A 47 -0.44 -19.66 -12.49
C GLU A 47 -0.34 -20.10 -11.03
N ASN A 48 0.71 -20.85 -10.68
CA ASN A 48 0.94 -21.45 -9.37
C ASN A 48 1.94 -20.67 -8.50
N ILE A 49 2.55 -19.62 -9.03
CA ILE A 49 3.49 -18.76 -8.30
C ILE A 49 2.73 -17.53 -7.84
N PHE A 50 2.66 -17.27 -6.53
CA PHE A 50 1.94 -16.12 -5.97
C PHE A 50 2.90 -15.19 -5.24
N ASN A 51 2.70 -13.88 -5.44
CA ASN A 51 3.23 -12.87 -4.54
C ASN A 51 2.13 -12.48 -3.56
N ALA A 52 2.49 -12.20 -2.31
CA ALA A 52 1.58 -11.67 -1.31
C ALA A 52 2.31 -10.64 -0.45
N ASP A 53 1.59 -9.58 -0.06
CA ASP A 53 2.14 -8.49 0.75
C ASP A 53 1.05 -7.87 1.63
N GLU A 54 1.47 -7.26 2.73
CA GLU A 54 0.59 -6.56 3.66
C GLU A 54 0.46 -5.08 3.27
N THR A 55 -0.76 -4.58 3.24
CA THR A 55 -1.04 -3.17 3.03
C THR A 55 -1.88 -2.60 4.18
N VAL A 56 -1.56 -1.38 4.60
CA VAL A 56 -2.27 -0.70 5.70
C VAL A 56 -3.28 0.28 5.12
N LEU A 57 -4.56 0.01 5.37
CA LEU A 57 -5.66 0.92 5.11
C LEU A 57 -5.88 1.85 6.30
N PHE A 58 -5.90 3.16 6.04
CA PHE A 58 -6.19 4.17 7.05
C PHE A 58 -7.66 4.58 7.00
N LEU A 59 -8.41 4.19 8.02
CA LEU A 59 -9.80 4.56 8.19
C LEU A 59 -9.87 5.80 9.11
N GLN A 60 -10.72 6.77 8.79
CA GLN A 60 -10.88 8.07 9.47
C GLN A 60 -9.79 9.14 9.19
N CYS A 61 -9.22 9.16 7.99
CA CYS A 61 -8.60 10.38 7.46
C CYS A 61 -9.70 11.41 7.12
N LEU A 62 -10.37 11.98 8.12
CA LEU A 62 -11.13 13.22 7.88
C LEU A 62 -10.14 14.28 7.37
N PRO A 63 -10.46 15.03 6.29
CA PRO A 63 -9.62 16.13 5.88
C PRO A 63 -9.44 17.04 7.10
N GLN A 64 -8.17 17.25 7.48
CA GLN A 64 -7.74 17.98 8.67
C GLN A 64 -8.01 19.49 8.56
N ASN A 65 -8.99 19.88 7.74
CA ASN A 65 -9.45 21.23 7.55
C ASN A 65 -10.58 21.48 8.54
N THR A 66 -10.19 21.64 9.81
CA THR A 66 -11.02 22.31 10.80
C THR A 66 -11.42 23.66 10.21
N LEU A 67 -12.69 23.82 9.81
CA LEU A 67 -13.26 25.11 9.45
C LEU A 67 -13.33 25.93 10.75
N THR A 68 -12.23 26.58 11.10
CA THR A 68 -12.15 27.35 12.34
C THR A 68 -13.01 28.60 12.19
N PHE A 69 -14.16 28.62 12.87
CA PHE A 69 -14.85 29.86 13.17
C PHE A 69 -13.96 30.66 14.11
N LYS A 70 -13.69 31.93 13.79
CA LYS A 70 -12.62 32.82 14.33
C LYS A 70 -12.50 32.98 15.87
N LYS A 71 -13.23 32.25 16.74
CA LYS A 71 -13.26 32.50 18.20
C LYS A 71 -13.39 31.29 19.13
N GLN A 72 -13.22 30.04 18.71
CA GLN A 72 -13.20 28.90 19.65
C GLN A 72 -11.79 28.31 19.83
N LYS A 73 -11.40 28.08 21.08
CA LYS A 73 -10.23 27.26 21.42
C LYS A 73 -10.50 25.83 20.97
N CYS A 74 -9.95 25.44 19.83
CA CYS A 74 -10.00 24.05 19.36
C CYS A 74 -9.12 23.19 20.26
N PHE A 75 -9.74 22.28 21.02
CA PHE A 75 -9.03 21.15 21.58
C PHE A 75 -8.54 20.30 20.40
N ARG A 76 -7.23 20.18 20.24
CA ARG A 76 -6.60 19.41 19.16
C ARG A 76 -6.77 17.93 19.51
N GLU A 77 -7.93 17.38 19.23
CA GLU A 77 -8.22 15.98 19.44
C GLU A 77 -7.31 15.16 18.51
N LYS A 78 -6.38 14.43 19.10
CA LYS A 78 -5.47 13.54 18.36
C LYS A 78 -6.29 12.34 17.92
N GLN A 79 -7.04 12.50 16.83
CA GLN A 79 -7.84 11.42 16.25
C GLN A 79 -6.93 10.21 16.07
N SER A 80 -7.25 9.13 16.78
CA SER A 80 -6.59 7.85 16.61
C SER A 80 -6.93 7.37 15.20
N LYS A 81 -5.99 7.45 14.27
CA LYS A 81 -6.16 6.87 12.93
C LYS A 81 -6.43 5.38 13.10
N ALA A 82 -7.63 4.92 12.77
CA ALA A 82 -7.91 3.50 12.71
C ALA A 82 -7.09 2.92 11.55
N ARG A 83 -6.36 1.84 11.81
CA ARG A 83 -5.55 1.13 10.82
C ARG A 83 -6.15 -0.25 10.65
N LEU A 84 -6.26 -0.69 9.41
CA LEU A 84 -6.62 -2.04 9.04
C LEU A 84 -5.52 -2.58 8.14
N ILE A 85 -4.85 -3.65 8.57
CA ILE A 85 -3.81 -4.32 7.82
C ILE A 85 -4.46 -5.46 7.06
N VAL A 86 -4.30 -5.44 5.74
CA VAL A 86 -4.88 -6.42 4.82
C VAL A 86 -3.75 -7.06 4.04
N MET A 87 -3.68 -8.39 4.07
CA MET A 87 -2.79 -9.16 3.20
C MET A 87 -3.48 -9.39 1.85
N LEU A 88 -2.81 -8.98 0.79
CA LEU A 88 -3.24 -9.16 -0.59
C LEU A 88 -2.26 -10.08 -1.32
N GLY A 89 -2.73 -10.82 -2.31
CA GLY A 89 -1.84 -11.60 -3.15
C GLY A 89 -2.43 -11.92 -4.51
N ALA A 90 -1.55 -12.16 -5.49
CA ALA A 90 -1.92 -12.48 -6.87
C ALA A 90 -0.87 -13.42 -7.49
N ASN A 91 -1.31 -14.22 -8.47
CA ASN A 91 -0.38 -15.08 -9.19
C ASN A 91 0.46 -14.31 -10.20
N MET A 92 1.61 -14.88 -10.57
CA MET A 92 2.56 -14.30 -11.52
C MET A 92 1.94 -14.12 -12.91
N ALA A 93 0.98 -14.97 -13.28
CA ALA A 93 0.21 -14.82 -14.52
C ALA A 93 -0.80 -13.64 -14.50
N GLY A 94 -1.11 -13.09 -13.32
CA GLY A 94 -2.07 -12.00 -13.13
C GLY A 94 -3.55 -12.39 -13.23
N HIS A 95 -3.87 -13.66 -13.48
CA HIS A 95 -5.23 -14.16 -13.66
C HIS A 95 -5.98 -14.37 -12.35
N GLN A 96 -5.27 -14.70 -11.27
CA GLN A 96 -5.89 -15.05 -9.98
C GLN A 96 -5.42 -14.08 -8.89
N LYS A 97 -6.40 -13.51 -8.19
CA LYS A 97 -6.20 -12.74 -6.95
C LYS A 97 -6.68 -13.58 -5.77
N LEU A 98 -5.88 -13.63 -4.71
CA LEU A 98 -6.28 -14.25 -3.46
C LEU A 98 -7.37 -13.42 -2.78
N LYS A 99 -8.23 -14.08 -2.01
CA LYS A 99 -9.21 -13.37 -1.19
C LYS A 99 -8.45 -12.55 -0.14
N PRO A 100 -8.72 -11.23 -0.01
CA PRO A 100 -8.06 -10.41 1.00
C PRO A 100 -8.26 -10.97 2.40
N LEU A 101 -7.20 -10.97 3.21
CA LEU A 101 -7.22 -11.42 4.60
C LEU A 101 -6.92 -10.24 5.52
N VAL A 102 -7.76 -10.02 6.52
CA VAL A 102 -7.51 -9.04 7.58
C VAL A 102 -6.56 -9.68 8.59
N VAL A 103 -5.42 -9.03 8.81
CA VAL A 103 -4.36 -9.50 9.71
C VAL A 103 -4.16 -8.61 10.93
N GLY A 104 -4.60 -7.35 10.90
CA GLY A 104 -4.46 -6.41 12.02
C GLY A 104 -5.27 -5.13 11.89
#